data_AF-A0A948IQF5-F1
#
_entry.id   AF-A0A948IQF5-F1
#
_cell.length_a   1.000
_cell.length_b   1.000
_cell.length_c   1.000
_cell.angle_alpha   90.00
_cell.angle_beta   90.00
_cell.angle_gamma   90.00
#
_symmetry.space_group_name_H-M   'P 1'
#
loop_
_entity.id
_entity.type
_entity.pdbx_description
1 polymer ?
#
loop_
_entity_poly.entity_id
_entity_poly.type
_entity_poly.pdbx_seq_one_letter_code
_entity_poly.pdbx_strand_id
1 'polypeptide(L)'
;MALATAATLAAARLMELTPPAAAPLLIVALYVIPPPTLLVWSFWAMLREPVTGWLAPTLLMGFIGAFVPVARPLYDAGVRLNFDDRRPAYEAIAAEARAGTLGGLPNARGWIAGSREGVRFRYRRTDPGMIDFNWTQAYGFKVGVRYDDSPCVARPGARCIDQGEPLAKGFTYYARFF
;
A
#
# COMPACT_ATOMS: atom_id res chain seq x y z
N MET A 1 6.09 6.49 19.93
CA MET A 1 6.98 5.69 19.06
C MET A 1 6.35 4.39 18.62
N ALA A 2 6.09 3.43 19.53
CA ALA A 2 5.60 2.09 19.17
C ALA A 2 4.35 2.10 18.27
N LEU A 3 3.38 2.98 18.53
CA LEU A 3 2.16 3.08 17.72
C LEU A 3 2.43 3.54 16.28
N ALA A 4 3.30 4.53 16.07
CA ALA A 4 3.65 5.00 14.72
C ALA A 4 4.42 3.90 13.95
N THR A 5 5.39 3.26 14.60
CA THR A 5 6.15 2.14 14.02
C THR A 5 5.24 0.97 13.65
N ALA A 6 4.34 0.56 14.56
CA ALA A 6 3.39 -0.52 14.32
C ALA A 6 2.38 -0.16 13.23
N ALA A 7 1.87 1.07 13.20
CA ALA A 7 0.95 1.54 12.18
C ALA A 7 1.59 1.58 10.79
N THR A 8 2.87 1.96 10.69
CA THR A 8 3.62 1.97 9.43
C THR A 8 3.90 0.55 8.94
N LEU A 9 4.29 -0.35 9.84
CA LEU A 9 4.50 -1.77 9.51
C LEU A 9 3.19 -2.46 9.09
N ALA A 10 2.09 -2.15 9.78
CA ALA A 10 0.77 -2.72 9.50
C ALA A 10 0.03 -2.00 8.36
N ALA A 11 0.60 -0.95 7.75
CA ALA A 11 -0.11 -0.09 6.81
C ALA A 11 -0.66 -0.88 5.61
N ALA A 12 0.14 -1.77 5.03
CA ALA A 12 -0.26 -2.64 3.93
C ALA A 12 -1.49 -3.50 4.29
N ARG A 13 -1.44 -4.14 5.47
CA ARG A 13 -2.51 -4.98 5.98
C ARG A 13 -3.78 -4.18 6.29
N LEU A 14 -3.61 -3.00 6.89
CA LEU A 14 -4.71 -2.07 7.16
C LEU A 14 -5.38 -1.64 5.86
N MET A 15 -4.63 -1.31 4.81
CA MET A 15 -5.20 -0.97 3.50
C MET A 15 -5.99 -2.13 2.88
N GLU A 16 -5.53 -3.36 3.05
CA GLU A 16 -6.23 -4.55 2.55
C GLU A 16 -7.56 -4.82 3.27
N LEU A 17 -7.59 -4.63 4.60
CA LEU A 17 -8.75 -4.89 5.45
C LEU A 17 -9.75 -3.74 5.49
N THR A 18 -9.29 -2.50 5.30
CA THR A 18 -10.15 -1.34 5.43
C THR A 18 -11.07 -1.23 4.22
N PRO A 19 -12.39 -1.07 4.42
CA PRO A 19 -13.31 -0.80 3.32
C PRO A 19 -12.82 0.41 2.50
N PRO A 20 -12.92 0.39 1.15
CA PRO A 20 -12.43 1.48 0.32
C PRO A 20 -12.93 2.87 0.72
N ALA A 21 -14.17 2.96 1.21
CA ALA A 21 -14.76 4.22 1.69
C ALA A 21 -14.12 4.74 2.99
N ALA A 22 -13.55 3.86 3.83
CA ALA A 22 -12.93 4.21 5.11
C ALA A 22 -11.42 4.39 5.02
N ALA A 23 -10.76 3.88 3.97
CA ALA A 23 -9.31 3.99 3.78
C ALA A 23 -8.78 5.44 3.83
N PRO A 24 -9.40 6.42 3.14
CA PRO A 24 -8.98 7.82 3.22
C PRO A 24 -9.08 8.39 4.63
N LEU A 25 -10.17 8.10 5.36
CA LEU A 25 -10.36 8.56 6.74
C LEU A 25 -9.29 7.98 7.66
N LEU A 26 -8.96 6.70 7.52
CA LEU A 26 -7.92 6.05 8.32
C LEU A 26 -6.53 6.62 8.04
N ILE A 27 -6.20 6.90 6.78
CA ILE A 27 -4.94 7.56 6.40
C ILE A 27 -4.87 8.97 7.01
N VAL A 28 -5.94 9.75 6.89
CA VAL A 28 -6.00 11.11 7.45
C VAL A 28 -5.86 11.08 8.97
N ALA A 29 -6.58 10.18 9.64
CA ALA A 29 -6.57 10.06 11.09
C ALA A 29 -5.21 9.60 11.65
N LEU A 30 -4.46 8.76 10.93
CA LEU A 30 -3.18 8.24 11.39
C LEU A 30 -1.99 9.12 11.00
N TYR A 31 -2.01 9.73 9.81
CA TYR A 31 -0.83 10.36 9.22
C TYR A 31 -0.98 11.86 8.97
N VAL A 32 -2.20 12.40 8.88
CA VAL A 32 -2.42 13.82 8.54
C VAL A 32 -2.82 14.65 9.75
N ILE A 33 -3.73 14.16 10.60
CA ILE A 33 -4.20 14.89 11.78
C ILE A 33 -3.18 14.90 12.93
N PRO A 34 -2.53 13.78 13.30
CA PRO A 34 -1.67 13.76 14.48
C PRO A 34 -0.46 14.71 14.40
N PRO A 35 0.26 14.84 13.26
CA PRO A 35 1.40 15.75 13.19
C PRO A 35 1.07 17.23 13.49
N PRO A 36 0.10 17.89 12.84
CA PRO A 36 -0.25 19.28 13.14
C PRO A 36 -0.83 19.44 14.54
N THR A 37 -1.65 18.49 15.02
CA THR A 37 -2.19 18.55 16.39
C THR A 37 -1.07 18.50 17.43
N LEU A 38 -0.10 17.59 17.28
CA LEU A 38 1.06 17.50 18.17
C LEU A 38 1.96 18.74 18.07
N LEU A 39 2.15 19.30 16.88
CA LEU A 39 2.91 20.54 16.69
C LEU A 39 2.25 21.72 17.42
N VAL A 40 0.95 21.96 17.20
CA VAL A 40 0.19 23.02 17.86
C VAL A 40 0.21 22.84 19.37
N TRP A 41 -0.03 21.61 19.85
CA TRP A 41 0.02 21.30 21.27
C TRP A 41 1.40 21.53 21.87
N SER A 42 2.47 21.12 21.18
CA SER A 42 3.84 21.30 21.65
C SER A 42 4.22 22.78 21.78
N PHE A 43 3.78 23.60 20.82
CA PHE A 43 4.04 25.03 20.83
C PHE A 43 3.24 25.73 21.92
N TRP A 44 1.98 25.35 22.10
CA TRP A 44 1.14 25.86 23.17
C TRP A 44 1.68 25.49 24.57
N ALA A 45 2.16 24.26 24.76
CA ALA A 45 2.79 23.84 26.01
C ALA A 45 4.03 24.69 26.35
N MET A 46 4.87 24.98 25.36
CA MET A 46 6.02 25.87 25.51
C MET A 46 5.62 27.30 25.91
N LEU A 47 4.54 27.83 25.32
CA LEU A 47 4.04 29.17 25.67
C LEU A 47 3.42 29.25 27.07
N ARG A 48 2.75 28.19 27.52
CA ARG A 48 2.08 28.16 28.83
C ARG A 48 3.07 28.00 29.99
N GLU A 49 4.12 27.21 29.80
CA GLU A 49 5.13 26.90 30.82
C GLU A 49 6.54 27.07 30.24
N PRO A 50 7.09 28.29 30.17
CA PRO A 50 8.36 28.53 29.46
C PRO A 50 9.57 27.82 30.05
N VAL A 51 9.55 27.48 31.35
CA VAL A 51 10.68 26.84 32.05
C VAL A 51 10.79 25.34 31.75
N THR A 52 9.66 24.66 31.53
CA THR A 52 9.58 23.19 31.38
C THR A 52 8.95 22.75 30.06
N GLY A 53 8.10 23.59 29.47
CA GLY A 53 7.32 23.33 28.27
C GLY A 53 8.15 23.21 26.99
N TRP A 54 9.43 23.62 27.00
CA TRP A 54 10.36 23.36 25.90
C TRP A 54 10.66 21.87 25.68
N LEU A 55 10.42 21.01 26.69
CA LEU A 55 10.57 19.56 26.55
C LEU A 55 9.64 18.98 25.48
N ALA A 56 8.41 19.49 25.36
CA ALA A 56 7.43 19.00 24.40
C ALA A 56 7.89 19.14 22.93
N PRO A 57 8.32 20.32 22.44
CA PRO A 57 8.86 20.45 21.08
C PRO A 57 10.19 19.70 20.92
N THR A 58 11.05 19.62 21.94
CA THR A 58 12.30 18.83 21.86
C THR A 58 12.01 17.34 21.64
N LEU A 59 11.07 16.75 22.39
CA LEU A 59 10.67 15.36 22.23
C LEU A 59 10.00 15.11 20.87
N LEU A 60 9.15 16.03 20.42
CA LEU A 60 8.50 15.94 19.12
C LEU A 60 9.52 16.00 17.97
N MET A 61 10.47 16.93 18.02
CA MET A 61 11.52 17.04 17.01
C MET A 61 12.48 15.85 17.04
N GLY A 62 12.86 15.36 18.22
CA GLY A 62 13.64 14.14 18.37
C GLY A 62 12.93 12.92 17.78
N PHE A 63 11.62 12.80 18.03
CA PHE A 63 10.80 11.74 17.44
C PHE A 63 10.74 11.85 15.91
N ILE A 64 10.44 13.02 15.37
CA ILE A 64 10.38 13.24 13.91
C ILE A 64 11.74 12.93 13.28
N GLY A 65 12.82 13.46 13.86
CA GLY A 65 14.18 13.24 13.37
C GLY A 65 14.60 11.77 13.38
N ALA A 66 14.16 11.00 14.38
CA ALA A 66 14.41 9.56 14.44
C ALA A 66 13.50 8.74 13.51
N PHE A 67 12.21 9.12 13.38
CA PHE A 67 11.21 8.35 12.66
C PHE A 67 11.25 8.54 11.13
N VAL A 68 11.41 9.78 10.66
CA VAL A 68 11.43 10.10 9.22
C VAL A 68 12.42 9.25 8.41
N PRO A 69 13.69 9.07 8.82
CA PRO A 69 14.63 8.27 8.03
C PRO A 69 14.27 6.77 7.99
N VAL A 70 13.55 6.26 9.00
CA VAL A 70 13.16 4.84 9.07
C VAL A 70 11.74 4.59 8.57
N ALA A 71 10.93 5.62 8.32
CA ALA A 71 9.53 5.47 7.93
C ALA A 71 9.37 4.68 6.63
N ARG A 72 10.16 5.00 5.60
CA ARG A 72 10.15 4.28 4.32
C ARG A 72 10.58 2.82 4.46
N PRO A 73 11.76 2.49 5.02
CA PRO A 73 12.15 1.08 5.16
C PRO A 73 11.20 0.29 6.06
N LEU A 74 10.57 0.92 7.08
CA LEU A 74 9.52 0.27 7.87
C LEU A 74 8.27 -0.04 7.03
N TYR A 75 7.87 0.91 6.19
CA TYR A 75 6.74 0.71 5.28
C TYR A 75 7.01 -0.41 4.28
N ASP A 76 8.18 -0.41 3.66
CA ASP A 76 8.59 -1.43 2.68
C ASP A 76 8.68 -2.82 3.34
N ALA A 77 9.16 -2.89 4.58
CA ALA A 77 9.12 -4.12 5.37
C ALA A 77 7.69 -4.60 5.62
N GLY A 78 6.77 -3.69 5.96
CA GLY A 78 5.35 -3.99 6.11
C GLY A 78 4.70 -4.51 4.82
N VAL A 79 5.04 -3.92 3.67
CA VAL A 79 4.59 -4.37 2.35
C VAL A 79 5.10 -5.79 2.07
N ARG A 80 6.39 -6.07 2.34
CA ARG A 80 6.97 -7.40 2.16
C ARG A 80 6.32 -8.45 3.05
N LEU A 81 6.14 -8.15 4.34
CA LEU A 81 5.46 -9.05 5.28
C LEU A 81 4.03 -9.38 4.82
N ASN A 82 3.29 -8.37 4.37
CA ASN A 82 1.93 -8.59 3.84
C ASN A 82 1.95 -9.38 2.52
N PHE A 83 2.94 -9.16 1.65
CA PHE A 83 3.11 -9.93 0.43
C PHE A 83 3.42 -11.40 0.74
N ASP A 84 4.37 -11.67 1.63
CA ASP A 84 4.80 -13.04 1.95
C ASP A 84 3.64 -13.86 2.55
N ASP A 85 2.80 -13.24 3.40
CA ASP A 85 1.58 -13.85 3.93
C ASP A 85 0.57 -14.23 2.83
N ARG A 86 0.45 -13.40 1.78
CA ARG A 86 -0.51 -13.57 0.68
C ARG A 86 0.05 -14.28 -0.55
N ARG A 87 1.36 -14.50 -0.59
CA ARG A 87 2.09 -15.03 -1.74
C ARG A 87 1.51 -16.35 -2.26
N PRO A 88 1.17 -17.35 -1.42
CA PRO A 88 0.59 -18.60 -1.90
C PRO A 88 -0.73 -18.38 -2.67
N ALA A 89 -1.59 -17.48 -2.19
CA ALA A 89 -2.84 -17.14 -2.85
C ALA A 89 -2.59 -16.41 -4.18
N TYR A 90 -1.63 -15.49 -4.22
CA TYR A 90 -1.27 -14.79 -5.46
C TYR A 90 -0.74 -15.74 -6.54
N GLU A 91 0.15 -16.65 -6.16
CA GLU A 91 0.72 -17.64 -7.08
C GLU A 91 -0.35 -18.63 -7.58
N ALA A 92 -1.26 -19.08 -6.71
CA ALA A 92 -2.38 -19.94 -7.09
C ALA A 92 -3.33 -19.25 -8.09
N ILE A 93 -3.72 -17.99 -7.82
CA ILE A 93 -4.56 -17.21 -8.73
C ILE A 93 -3.84 -16.98 -10.07
N ALA A 94 -2.53 -16.71 -10.05
CA ALA A 94 -1.74 -16.54 -11.27
C ALA A 94 -1.62 -17.83 -12.10
N ALA A 95 -1.48 -18.99 -11.45
CA ALA A 95 -1.48 -20.27 -12.12
C ALA A 95 -2.83 -20.57 -12.79
N GLU A 96 -3.93 -20.36 -12.07
CA GLU A 96 -5.29 -20.61 -12.60
C GLU A 96 -5.71 -19.64 -13.70
N ALA A 97 -5.31 -18.36 -13.60
CA ALA A 97 -5.54 -17.38 -14.67
C ALA A 97 -4.85 -17.81 -15.96
N ARG A 98 -3.61 -18.31 -15.87
CA ARG A 98 -2.84 -18.83 -17.01
C ARG A 98 -3.36 -20.15 -17.55
N ALA A 99 -3.86 -21.02 -16.68
CA ALA A 99 -4.55 -22.24 -17.08
C ALA A 99 -5.94 -21.97 -17.70
N GLY A 100 -6.45 -20.74 -17.65
CA GLY A 100 -7.78 -20.37 -18.13
C GLY A 100 -8.92 -20.93 -17.28
N THR A 101 -8.61 -21.46 -16.09
CA THR A 101 -9.57 -22.07 -15.17
C THR A 101 -10.21 -21.06 -14.22
N LEU A 102 -9.64 -19.85 -14.14
CA LEU A 102 -10.17 -18.79 -13.29
C LEU A 102 -11.52 -18.28 -13.84
N GLY A 103 -12.62 -18.68 -13.21
CA GLY A 103 -13.98 -18.31 -13.63
C GLY A 103 -14.31 -16.82 -13.47
N GLY A 104 -15.36 -16.36 -14.16
CA GLY A 104 -15.91 -15.01 -14.02
C GLY A 104 -16.41 -14.40 -15.33
N LEU A 105 -17.36 -13.48 -15.23
CA LEU A 105 -17.88 -12.73 -16.38
C LEU A 105 -17.04 -11.46 -16.59
N PRO A 106 -16.52 -11.23 -17.81
CA PRO A 106 -15.81 -10.00 -18.10
C PRO A 106 -16.76 -8.82 -18.12
N ASN A 107 -16.32 -7.67 -17.62
CA ASN A 107 -17.04 -6.41 -17.81
C ASN A 107 -16.88 -5.88 -19.24
N ALA A 108 -17.54 -4.77 -19.56
CA ALA A 108 -17.46 -4.12 -20.88
C ALA A 108 -16.04 -3.76 -21.35
N ARG A 109 -15.05 -3.72 -20.43
CA ARG A 109 -13.63 -3.46 -20.71
C ARG A 109 -12.77 -4.72 -20.73
N GLY A 110 -13.39 -5.90 -20.73
CA GLY A 110 -12.73 -7.21 -20.76
C GLY A 110 -12.09 -7.64 -19.43
N TRP A 111 -12.29 -6.88 -18.34
CA TRP A 111 -11.74 -7.23 -17.03
C TRP A 111 -12.67 -8.20 -16.30
N ILE A 112 -12.08 -9.26 -15.77
CA ILE A 112 -12.71 -10.15 -14.82
C ILE A 112 -12.17 -9.76 -13.45
N ALA A 113 -13.07 -9.48 -12.50
CA ALA A 113 -12.72 -9.18 -11.12
C ALA A 113 -13.30 -10.26 -10.20
N GLY A 114 -12.58 -10.58 -9.14
CA GLY A 114 -12.99 -11.59 -8.17
C GLY A 114 -12.31 -11.42 -6.82
N SER A 115 -12.68 -12.30 -5.89
CA SER A 115 -12.05 -12.40 -4.58
C SER A 115 -11.85 -13.88 -4.24
N ARG A 116 -10.67 -14.25 -3.75
CA ARG A 116 -10.37 -15.60 -3.26
C ARG A 116 -9.45 -15.51 -2.05
N GLU A 117 -9.75 -16.25 -0.99
CA GLU A 117 -8.94 -16.26 0.24
C GLU A 117 -8.72 -14.84 0.84
N GLY A 118 -9.69 -13.94 0.60
CA GLY A 118 -9.63 -12.53 1.01
C GLY A 118 -8.79 -11.63 0.09
N VAL A 119 -8.16 -12.18 -0.95
CA VAL A 119 -7.43 -11.44 -1.97
C VAL A 119 -8.38 -11.01 -3.08
N ARG A 120 -8.49 -9.69 -3.28
CA ARG A 120 -9.20 -9.09 -4.42
C ARG A 120 -8.27 -9.02 -5.62
N PHE A 121 -8.70 -9.57 -6.74
CA PHE A 121 -7.91 -9.58 -7.97
C PHE A 121 -8.73 -9.11 -9.17
N ARG A 122 -8.03 -8.68 -10.21
CA ARG A 122 -8.61 -8.50 -11.54
C ARG A 122 -7.59 -8.86 -12.62
N TYR A 123 -8.06 -9.43 -13.71
CA TYR A 123 -7.24 -9.81 -14.85
C TYR A 123 -8.05 -9.72 -16.16
N ARG A 124 -7.39 -9.91 -17.31
CA ARG A 124 -8.06 -9.99 -18.61
C ARG A 124 -7.81 -11.36 -19.22
N ARG A 125 -8.82 -12.01 -19.80
CA ARG A 125 -8.61 -13.29 -20.51
C ARG A 125 -7.68 -13.16 -21.72
N THR A 126 -7.66 -11.99 -22.37
CA THR A 126 -6.76 -11.68 -23.49
C THR A 126 -5.31 -11.49 -23.04
N ASP A 127 -5.08 -11.30 -21.74
CA ASP A 127 -3.77 -11.07 -21.15
C ASP A 127 -3.70 -11.73 -19.76
N PRO A 128 -3.72 -13.08 -19.71
CA PRO A 128 -3.76 -13.84 -18.45
C PRO A 128 -2.44 -13.73 -17.66
N GLY A 129 -1.39 -13.21 -18.29
CA GLY A 129 -0.10 -12.92 -17.70
C GLY A 129 -0.08 -11.69 -16.78
N MET A 130 -1.08 -10.81 -16.91
CA MET A 130 -1.20 -9.59 -16.12
C MET A 130 -2.37 -9.65 -15.14
N ILE A 131 -2.05 -9.61 -13.84
CA ILE A 131 -3.04 -9.66 -12.76
C ILE A 131 -2.79 -8.54 -11.77
N ASP A 132 -3.82 -7.75 -11.50
CA ASP A 132 -3.79 -6.74 -10.44
C ASP A 132 -4.45 -7.30 -9.18
N PHE A 133 -3.67 -7.47 -8.11
CA PHE A 133 -4.17 -7.72 -6.76
C PHE A 133 -4.37 -6.38 -6.07
N ASN A 134 -5.62 -5.99 -5.80
CA ASN A 134 -5.96 -4.67 -5.26
C ASN A 134 -6.11 -4.76 -3.74
N TRP A 135 -5.22 -4.11 -2.99
CA TRP A 135 -5.37 -3.97 -1.53
C TRP A 135 -6.33 -2.84 -1.20
N THR A 136 -6.17 -1.68 -1.83
CA THR A 136 -7.16 -0.60 -1.71
C THR A 136 -7.29 0.20 -3.01
N GLN A 137 -8.49 0.71 -3.25
CA GLN A 137 -8.80 1.61 -4.35
C GLN A 137 -9.83 2.61 -3.85
N ALA A 138 -9.39 3.80 -3.47
CA ALA A 138 -10.23 4.88 -2.97
C ALA A 138 -9.84 6.18 -3.67
N TYR A 139 -10.80 7.07 -3.98
CA TYR A 139 -10.63 8.37 -4.65
C TYR A 139 -9.19 8.86 -4.83
N GLY A 140 -8.64 8.67 -6.03
CA GLY A 140 -7.30 9.14 -6.39
C GLY A 140 -6.13 8.33 -5.81
N PHE A 141 -6.37 7.18 -5.20
CA PHE A 141 -5.33 6.31 -4.64
C PHE A 141 -5.60 4.83 -4.92
N LYS A 142 -4.59 4.13 -5.43
CA LYS A 142 -4.63 2.68 -5.65
C LYS A 142 -3.35 2.02 -5.18
N VAL A 143 -3.49 1.00 -4.36
CA VAL A 143 -2.36 0.22 -3.84
C VAL A 143 -2.62 -1.26 -4.02
N GLY A 144 -1.55 -1.99 -4.34
CA GLY A 144 -1.57 -3.44 -4.30
C GLY A 144 -0.32 -4.04 -4.91
N VAL A 145 -0.48 -5.29 -5.36
CA VAL A 145 0.57 -6.07 -6.00
C VAL A 145 0.12 -6.38 -7.42
N ARG A 146 1.02 -6.26 -8.38
CA ARG A 146 0.80 -6.67 -9.76
C ARG A 146 1.63 -7.90 -10.04
N TYR A 147 1.00 -8.91 -10.62
CA TYR A 147 1.69 -9.97 -11.32
C TYR A 147 1.82 -9.63 -12.80
N ASP A 148 3.02 -9.75 -13.33
CA ASP A 148 3.32 -9.60 -14.75
C ASP A 148 4.42 -10.60 -15.12
N ASP A 149 4.06 -11.61 -15.91
CA ASP A 149 5.01 -12.58 -16.48
C ASP A 149 5.31 -12.32 -17.96
N SER A 150 4.76 -11.23 -18.52
CA SER A 150 5.02 -10.88 -19.90
C SER A 150 6.52 -10.60 -20.05
N PRO A 151 7.19 -11.19 -21.06
CA PRO A 151 8.55 -10.77 -21.36
C PRO A 151 8.49 -9.26 -21.61
N CYS A 152 9.32 -8.50 -20.90
CA CYS A 152 9.47 -7.06 -21.15
C CYS A 152 10.02 -6.87 -22.57
N VAL A 153 9.12 -6.81 -23.54
CA VAL A 153 9.42 -6.53 -24.94
C VAL A 153 9.06 -5.09 -25.17
N ALA A 154 10.06 -4.23 -25.35
CA ALA A 154 9.85 -2.85 -25.74
C ALA A 154 9.02 -2.82 -27.05
N ARG A 155 7.80 -2.28 -26.99
CA ARG A 155 6.94 -2.04 -28.17
C ARG A 155 6.66 -0.53 -28.28
N PRO A 156 6.48 0.01 -29.50
CA PRO A 156 6.07 1.41 -29.66
C PRO A 156 4.78 1.69 -28.88
N GLY A 157 4.83 2.61 -27.92
CA GLY A 157 3.70 2.95 -27.04
C GLY A 157 3.57 2.09 -25.76
N ALA A 158 4.34 1.01 -25.61
CA ALA A 158 4.40 0.21 -24.38
C ALA A 158 5.71 0.50 -23.64
N ARG A 159 5.63 1.12 -22.46
CA ARG A 159 6.73 1.10 -21.50
C ARG A 159 6.68 -0.22 -20.77
N CYS A 160 7.81 -0.90 -20.58
CA CYS A 160 7.91 -1.88 -19.50
C CYS A 160 7.70 -1.09 -18.21
N ILE A 161 6.51 -1.18 -17.66
CA ILE A 161 6.11 -0.45 -16.47
C ILE A 161 6.69 -1.22 -15.29
N ASP A 162 7.98 -1.03 -15.02
CA ASP A 162 8.57 -1.16 -13.67
C ASP A 162 8.14 0.04 -12.82
N GLN A 163 6.85 0.41 -12.82
CA GLN A 163 6.34 1.50 -11.97
C GLN A 163 6.06 1.04 -10.54
N GLY A 164 6.74 -0.01 -10.10
CA GLY A 164 6.54 -0.64 -8.81
C GLY A 164 7.83 -1.24 -8.27
N GLU A 165 7.96 -1.30 -6.95
CA GLU A 165 9.14 -1.89 -6.33
C GLU A 165 9.05 -3.44 -6.45
N PRO A 166 10.12 -4.12 -6.92
CA PRO A 166 10.10 -5.57 -7.09
C PRO A 166 9.99 -6.25 -5.72
N LEU A 167 9.05 -7.19 -5.60
CA LEU A 167 8.86 -8.00 -4.39
C LEU A 167 9.42 -9.41 -4.57
N ALA A 168 9.06 -10.04 -5.69
CA ALA A 168 9.51 -11.37 -6.08
C ALA A 168 9.44 -11.49 -7.61
N LYS A 169 9.89 -12.62 -8.16
CA LYS A 169 9.88 -12.87 -9.61
C LYS A 169 8.46 -12.70 -10.18
N GLY A 170 8.27 -11.70 -11.03
CA GLY A 170 6.99 -11.37 -11.67
C GLY A 170 6.00 -10.60 -10.77
N PHE A 171 6.34 -10.28 -9.52
CA PHE A 171 5.48 -9.53 -8.60
C PHE A 171 6.07 -8.14 -8.29
N THR A 172 5.30 -7.09 -8.54
CA THR A 172 5.68 -5.70 -8.26
C THR A 172 4.67 -5.04 -7.33
N TYR A 173 5.16 -4.34 -6.31
CA TYR A 173 4.34 -3.48 -5.46
C TYR A 173 4.04 -2.16 -6.17
N TYR A 174 2.79 -1.71 -6.19
CA TYR A 174 2.46 -0.37 -6.69
C TYR A 174 1.66 0.44 -5.67
N ALA A 175 2.00 1.72 -5.58
CA ALA A 175 1.21 2.76 -4.90
C ALA A 175 1.09 3.94 -5.86
N ARG A 176 -0.13 4.22 -6.33
CA ARG A 176 -0.37 5.28 -7.31
C ARG A 176 -1.41 6.25 -6.82
N PHE A 177 -1.08 7.53 -6.96
CA PHE A 177 -2.01 8.65 -6.82
C PHE A 177 -2.50 9.05 -8.23
N PHE A 178 -3.79 9.34 -8.38
CA PHE A 178 -4.44 9.72 -9.64
C PHE A 178 -5.29 10.96 -9.49
#